data_AF-A0A966EBQ6-F1
#
_entry.id   AF-A0A966EBQ6-F1
#
_cell.length_a   1.000
_cell.length_b   1.000
_cell.length_c   1.000
_cell.angle_alpha   90.00
_cell.angle_beta   90.00
_cell.angle_gamma   90.00
#
_symmetry.space_group_name_H-M   'P 1'
#
loop_
_entity.id
_entity.type
_entity.pdbx_description
1 polymer ?
#
loop_
_entity_poly.entity_id
_entity_poly.type
_entity_poly.pdbx_seq_one_letter_code
_entity_poly.pdbx_strand_id
1 'polypeptide(L)'
;MPSVDQFESVFKSASKAPFYYEPRIFTRILVVTDSDAEHARSFGERARRFLGTLDGQTQWLNAAAGDSETVEALLALVERQRPDLLITYRNLHSAAWQWPHSLGRHLDVLTQTAHCPVMIVPHPNDQAVFAAAMDHTQVVMAATDHLAGDGRLVNCAVSLTEPGGKLILAHIEDDATFERYMQVISKIPSIDTDNARETILAQLLKEPRDYVRACREELLRQGVDLSVEKVVSTGHRLSEYKQLIADHAVQLLVMHARDEDQFAMHGLAYPLAVELRHIPLLLV
;
A
#
# COMPACT_ATOMS: atom_id res chain seq x y z
N MET A 1 -33.90 16.53 -21.28
CA MET A 1 -33.91 15.44 -20.29
C MET A 1 -33.14 14.28 -20.90
N PRO A 2 -32.06 13.80 -20.29
CA PRO A 2 -31.47 12.53 -20.70
C PRO A 2 -32.52 11.42 -20.48
N SER A 3 -32.70 10.52 -21.45
CA SER A 3 -33.62 9.39 -21.28
C SER A 3 -33.06 8.41 -20.25
N VAL A 4 -33.92 7.66 -19.55
CA VAL A 4 -33.53 6.62 -18.59
C VAL A 4 -32.52 5.64 -19.22
N ASP A 5 -32.66 5.36 -20.52
CA ASP A 5 -31.72 4.53 -21.30
C ASP A 5 -30.29 5.08 -21.36
N GLN A 6 -30.09 6.41 -21.36
CA GLN A 6 -28.76 7.00 -21.35
C GLN A 6 -28.09 6.84 -19.98
N PHE A 7 -28.84 6.95 -18.88
CA PHE A 7 -28.32 6.66 -17.54
C PHE A 7 -28.01 5.18 -17.37
N GLU A 8 -28.88 4.29 -17.86
CA GLU A 8 -28.64 2.85 -17.81
C GLU A 8 -27.44 2.44 -18.66
N SER A 9 -27.26 3.06 -19.83
CA SER A 9 -26.09 2.83 -20.69
C SER A 9 -24.80 3.33 -20.06
N VAL A 10 -24.80 4.53 -19.45
CA VAL A 10 -23.63 5.10 -18.75
C VAL A 10 -23.30 4.29 -17.49
N PHE A 11 -24.31 3.86 -16.73
CA PHE A 11 -24.15 3.04 -15.54
C PHE A 11 -23.63 1.63 -15.90
N LYS A 12 -24.10 1.03 -16.99
CA LYS A 12 -23.61 -0.27 -17.48
C LYS A 12 -22.22 -0.19 -18.12
N SER A 13 -21.87 0.94 -18.74
CA SER A 13 -20.51 1.20 -19.23
C SER A 13 -19.61 1.60 -18.07
N ALA A 14 -18.97 0.61 -17.44
CA ALA A 14 -17.77 0.92 -16.67
C ALA A 14 -16.74 1.50 -17.64
N SER A 15 -16.29 2.72 -17.40
CA SER A 15 -15.08 3.23 -18.04
C SER A 15 -13.98 2.22 -17.72
N LYS A 16 -13.51 1.48 -18.72
CA LYS A 16 -12.39 0.55 -18.53
C LYS A 16 -11.15 1.40 -18.37
N ALA A 17 -10.83 1.79 -17.14
CA ALA A 17 -9.58 2.46 -16.85
C ALA A 17 -8.45 1.59 -17.42
N PRO A 18 -7.70 2.08 -18.42
CA PRO A 18 -6.59 1.31 -18.96
C PRO A 18 -5.49 1.25 -17.89
N PHE A 19 -4.77 0.14 -17.85
CA PHE A 19 -3.52 0.03 -17.11
C PHE A 19 -2.36 0.06 -18.10
N TYR A 20 -1.35 0.87 -17.81
CA TYR A 20 -0.10 0.91 -18.54
C TYR A 20 1.02 0.48 -17.61
N TYR A 21 1.73 -0.56 -18.01
CA TYR A 21 2.89 -1.01 -17.25
C TYR A 21 4.06 -0.06 -17.45
N GLU A 22 4.47 0.57 -16.36
CA GLU A 22 5.61 1.47 -16.30
C GLU A 22 6.45 1.09 -15.07
N PRO A 23 7.54 0.30 -15.24
CA PRO A 23 8.33 -0.14 -14.12
C PRO A 23 8.88 1.05 -13.33
N ARG A 24 8.74 1.00 -12.01
CA ARG A 24 9.19 2.08 -11.14
C ARG A 24 10.67 1.90 -10.85
N ILE A 25 11.44 2.92 -11.22
CA ILE A 25 12.89 2.94 -11.00
C ILE A 25 13.17 3.65 -9.66
N PHE A 26 13.89 2.97 -8.77
CA PHE A 26 14.41 3.53 -7.54
C PHE A 26 15.90 3.74 -7.68
N THR A 27 16.33 4.98 -7.96
CA THR A 27 17.75 5.30 -8.16
C THR A 27 18.48 5.52 -6.85
N ARG A 28 17.79 6.04 -5.83
CA ARG A 28 18.36 6.31 -4.51
C ARG A 28 17.44 5.83 -3.40
N ILE A 29 17.97 4.99 -2.52
CA ILE A 29 17.28 4.49 -1.34
C ILE A 29 17.99 5.02 -0.10
N LEU A 30 17.23 5.68 0.77
CA LEU A 30 17.70 6.14 2.07
C LEU A 30 17.19 5.21 3.15
N VAL A 31 18.10 4.59 3.88
CA VAL A 31 17.82 3.75 5.04
C VAL A 31 18.11 4.56 6.30
N VAL A 32 17.10 4.75 7.15
CA VAL A 32 17.21 5.55 8.38
C VAL A 32 17.01 4.67 9.61
N THR A 33 17.98 4.72 10.53
CA THR A 33 17.94 4.01 11.82
C THR A 33 18.24 4.94 12.99
N ASP A 34 17.88 4.50 14.20
CA ASP A 34 18.25 5.12 15.48
C ASP A 34 19.42 4.39 16.17
N SER A 35 20.16 3.58 15.39
CA SER A 35 21.28 2.77 15.84
C SER A 35 22.63 3.37 15.43
N ASP A 36 23.73 2.81 15.94
CA ASP A 36 25.07 3.21 15.51
C ASP A 36 25.35 2.85 14.04
N ALA A 37 26.48 3.35 13.51
CA ALA A 37 26.82 3.18 12.11
C ALA A 37 27.07 1.71 11.69
N GLU A 38 27.42 0.81 12.62
CA GLU A 38 27.60 -0.61 12.31
C GLU A 38 26.25 -1.31 12.17
N HIS A 39 25.37 -1.11 13.15
CA HIS A 39 24.01 -1.64 13.14
C HIS A 39 23.18 -1.05 11.98
N ALA A 40 23.33 0.24 11.68
CA ALA A 40 22.68 0.89 10.53
C ALA A 40 23.09 0.22 9.20
N ARG A 41 24.37 -0.09 9.03
CA ARG A 41 24.87 -0.82 7.84
C ARG A 41 24.30 -2.24 7.76
N SER A 42 24.30 -2.98 8.87
CA SER A 42 23.73 -4.33 8.93
C SER A 42 22.24 -4.34 8.57
N PHE A 43 21.47 -3.39 9.11
CA PHE A 43 20.07 -3.19 8.77
C PHE A 43 19.88 -2.84 7.29
N GLY A 44 20.70 -1.95 6.74
CA GLY A 44 20.69 -1.59 5.32
C GLY A 44 20.95 -2.78 4.40
N GLU A 45 21.92 -3.63 4.71
CA GLU A 45 22.18 -4.86 3.94
C GLU A 45 21.01 -5.85 4.02
N ARG A 46 20.33 -5.92 5.18
CA ARG A 46 19.12 -6.74 5.32
C ARG A 46 17.97 -6.21 4.46
N ALA A 47 17.76 -4.89 4.45
CA ALA A 47 16.75 -4.25 3.61
C ALA A 47 17.06 -4.42 2.11
N ARG A 48 18.35 -4.31 1.73
CA ARG A 48 18.81 -4.55 0.35
C ARG A 48 18.55 -5.97 -0.12
N ARG A 49 18.81 -6.97 0.73
CA ARG A 49 18.50 -8.37 0.43
C ARG A 49 17.00 -8.60 0.26
N PHE A 50 16.20 -8.04 1.15
CA PHE A 50 14.74 -8.15 1.10
C PHE A 50 14.18 -7.54 -0.20
N LEU A 51 14.71 -6.39 -0.62
CA LEU A 51 14.37 -5.73 -1.89
C LEU A 51 15.36 -6.14 -3.00
N GLY A 52 15.69 -7.43 -3.11
CA GLY A 52 16.65 -7.94 -4.09
C GLY A 52 16.30 -7.60 -5.55
N THR A 53 15.02 -7.30 -5.83
CA THR A 53 14.54 -6.83 -7.15
C THR A 53 15.11 -5.47 -7.54
N LEU A 54 15.54 -4.67 -6.57
CA LEU A 54 16.11 -3.34 -6.77
C LEU A 54 17.64 -3.35 -6.83
N ASP A 55 18.27 -4.52 -6.79
CA ASP A 55 19.73 -4.62 -6.82
C ASP A 55 20.29 -4.29 -8.22
N GLY A 56 21.46 -3.65 -8.27
CA GLY A 56 22.08 -3.19 -9.52
C GLY A 56 22.57 -1.75 -9.45
N GLN A 57 21.84 -0.80 -10.05
CA GLN A 57 22.24 0.61 -10.18
C GLN A 57 21.76 1.53 -9.04
N THR A 58 21.03 0.96 -8.07
CA THR A 58 20.44 1.71 -6.97
C THR A 58 21.51 2.15 -5.96
N GLN A 59 21.54 3.44 -5.64
CA GLN A 59 22.40 3.99 -4.59
C GLN A 59 21.75 3.80 -3.22
N TRP A 60 22.37 2.99 -2.37
CA TRP A 60 21.94 2.78 -0.98
C TRP A 60 22.71 3.70 -0.03
N LEU A 61 21.98 4.51 0.74
CA LEU A 61 22.52 5.42 1.74
C LEU A 61 22.02 4.99 3.12
N ASN A 62 22.93 4.80 4.08
CA ASN A 62 22.58 4.49 5.46
C ASN A 62 22.78 5.73 6.34
N ALA A 63 21.75 6.11 7.09
CA ALA A 63 21.77 7.18 8.07
C ALA A 63 21.60 6.60 9.47
N ALA A 64 22.55 6.90 10.35
CA ALA A 64 22.58 6.40 11.72
C ALA A 64 21.81 7.35 12.66
N ALA A 65 21.78 7.02 13.96
CA ALA A 65 21.02 7.77 14.97
C ALA A 65 21.25 9.29 14.91
N GLY A 66 22.52 9.70 14.88
CA GLY A 66 22.92 11.12 14.90
C GLY A 66 22.43 11.93 13.70
N ASP A 67 22.04 11.29 12.60
CA ASP A 67 21.53 11.96 11.39
C ASP A 67 20.03 12.29 11.47
N SER A 68 19.31 11.74 12.46
CA SER A 68 17.84 11.77 12.52
C SER A 68 17.24 11.89 13.93
N GLU A 69 18.03 12.29 14.93
CA GLU A 69 17.60 12.33 16.35
C GLU A 69 16.29 13.11 16.56
N THR A 70 16.13 14.25 15.87
CA THR A 70 14.89 15.02 15.88
C THR A 70 14.13 14.87 14.57
N VAL A 71 12.84 15.20 14.61
CA VAL A 71 11.99 15.22 13.41
C VAL A 71 12.54 16.21 12.39
N GLU A 72 12.98 17.39 12.82
CA GLU A 72 13.58 18.39 11.93
C GLU A 72 14.85 17.88 11.25
N ALA A 73 15.73 17.20 12.00
CA ALA A 73 16.94 16.60 11.45
C ALA A 73 16.63 15.55 10.39
N LEU A 74 15.65 14.67 10.68
CA LEU A 74 15.16 13.66 9.75
C LEU A 74 14.58 14.28 8.47
N LEU A 75 13.72 15.31 8.58
CA LEU A 75 13.17 15.98 7.39
C LEU A 75 14.26 16.67 6.57
N ALA A 76 15.22 17.35 7.22
CA ALA A 76 16.36 17.97 6.55
C ALA A 76 17.27 16.93 5.87
N LEU A 77 17.41 15.74 6.44
CA LEU A 77 18.11 14.62 5.82
C LEU A 77 17.38 14.14 4.56
N VAL A 78 16.07 13.92 4.62
CA VAL A 78 15.25 13.48 3.47
C VAL A 78 15.28 14.52 2.35
N GLU A 79 15.15 15.80 2.69
CA GLU A 79 15.20 16.89 1.71
C GLU A 79 16.57 17.02 1.05
N ARG A 80 17.65 16.85 1.83
CA ARG A 80 19.03 16.90 1.32
C ARG A 80 19.34 15.73 0.40
N GLN A 81 18.91 14.52 0.78
CA GLN A 81 19.25 13.31 0.04
C GLN A 81 18.32 13.06 -1.15
N ARG A 82 17.07 13.55 -1.12
CA ARG A 82 16.04 13.31 -2.14
C ARG A 82 15.97 11.84 -2.57
N PRO A 83 15.67 10.91 -1.65
CA PRO A 83 15.55 9.51 -2.01
C PRO A 83 14.29 9.25 -2.85
N ASP A 84 14.33 8.21 -3.68
CA ASP A 84 13.15 7.68 -4.37
C ASP A 84 12.35 6.72 -3.48
N LEU A 85 12.98 6.20 -2.43
CA LEU A 85 12.39 5.36 -1.39
C LEU A 85 13.12 5.57 -0.07
N LEU A 86 12.35 5.77 1.00
CA LEU A 86 12.85 5.79 2.36
C LEU A 86 12.52 4.47 3.05
N ILE A 87 13.48 3.88 3.76
CA ILE A 87 13.29 2.66 4.53
C ILE A 87 13.62 2.94 6.00
N THR A 88 12.69 2.61 6.88
CA THR A 88 12.90 2.69 8.33
C THR A 88 12.01 1.68 9.05
N TYR A 89 12.07 1.65 10.38
CA TYR A 89 11.25 0.77 11.20
C TYR A 89 10.34 1.55 12.13
N ARG A 90 9.32 0.84 12.61
CA ARG A 90 8.32 1.32 13.56
C ARG A 90 8.98 1.93 14.79
N ASN A 91 8.41 3.02 15.31
CA ASN A 91 8.83 3.67 16.55
C ASN A 91 10.32 4.05 16.57
N LEU A 92 10.85 4.51 15.44
CA LEU A 92 12.19 5.12 15.33
C LEU A 92 12.41 6.16 16.46
N HIS A 93 13.56 6.08 17.13
CA HIS A 93 13.97 6.86 18.30
C HIS A 93 13.07 6.67 19.53
N SER A 94 12.37 5.54 19.65
CA SER A 94 11.42 5.30 20.75
C SER A 94 11.39 3.85 21.23
N ALA A 95 11.49 3.66 22.54
CA ALA A 95 11.26 2.36 23.19
C ALA A 95 9.79 1.91 23.16
N ALA A 96 8.87 2.76 22.68
CA ALA A 96 7.45 2.43 22.58
C ALA A 96 7.12 1.34 21.55
N TRP A 97 8.12 0.84 20.81
CA TRP A 97 7.97 -0.28 19.87
C TRP A 97 7.37 -1.54 20.49
N GLN A 98 7.44 -1.69 21.82
CA GLN A 98 6.84 -2.79 22.57
C GLN A 98 5.30 -2.71 22.59
N TRP A 99 4.73 -1.51 22.43
CA TRP A 99 3.30 -1.24 22.57
C TRP A 99 2.62 -0.99 21.21
N PRO A 100 1.41 -1.54 20.96
CA PRO A 100 0.74 -1.47 19.66
C PRO A 100 -0.15 -0.21 19.51
N HIS A 101 0.37 0.98 19.80
CA HIS A 101 -0.48 2.19 19.87
C HIS A 101 -0.11 3.29 18.86
N SER A 102 1.07 3.23 18.25
CA SER A 102 1.52 4.24 17.29
C SER A 102 2.62 3.73 16.37
N LEU A 103 2.83 4.45 15.26
CA LEU A 103 4.05 4.33 14.44
C LEU A 103 5.20 5.12 15.06
N GLY A 104 4.91 6.09 15.91
CA GLY A 104 5.88 6.92 16.60
C GLY A 104 6.09 8.24 15.88
N ARG A 105 6.46 9.27 16.65
CA ARG A 105 6.49 10.68 16.23
C ARG A 105 7.21 10.91 14.89
N HIS A 106 8.39 10.32 14.71
CA HIS A 106 9.19 10.49 13.50
C HIS A 106 8.47 9.91 12.28
N LEU A 107 7.88 8.72 12.41
CA LEU A 107 7.13 8.09 11.31
C LEU A 107 5.83 8.84 11.03
N ASP A 108 5.10 9.26 12.05
CA ASP A 108 3.83 9.99 11.89
C ASP A 108 4.01 11.28 11.06
N VAL A 109 5.13 11.97 11.23
CA VAL A 109 5.47 13.15 10.43
C VAL A 109 6.04 12.76 9.07
N LEU A 110 6.89 11.74 8.98
CA LEU A 110 7.46 11.28 7.71
C LEU A 110 6.38 10.86 6.72
N THR A 111 5.43 10.04 7.14
CA THR A 111 4.33 9.57 6.28
C THR A 111 3.42 10.71 5.82
N GLN A 112 3.56 11.88 6.45
CA GLN A 112 2.86 13.11 6.11
C GLN A 112 3.70 14.13 5.32
N THR A 113 5.00 13.98 5.21
CA THR A 113 5.83 15.06 4.65
C THR A 113 6.83 14.56 3.62
N ALA A 114 7.10 13.26 3.60
CA ALA A 114 7.95 12.66 2.61
C ALA A 114 7.33 12.82 1.20
N HIS A 115 8.18 13.24 0.25
CA HIS A 115 7.86 13.32 -1.17
C HIS A 115 8.01 11.97 -1.89
N CYS A 116 8.60 10.99 -1.20
CA CYS A 116 8.86 9.65 -1.69
C CYS A 116 8.08 8.61 -0.86
N PRO A 117 7.84 7.41 -1.41
CA PRO A 117 7.34 6.30 -0.64
C PRO A 117 8.18 6.00 0.61
N VAL A 118 7.51 5.59 1.69
CA VAL A 118 8.12 5.24 2.98
C VAL A 118 7.84 3.77 3.28
N MET A 119 8.87 2.93 3.23
CA MET A 119 8.80 1.55 3.69
C MET A 119 9.04 1.48 5.20
N ILE A 120 8.06 0.96 5.91
CA ILE A 120 8.07 0.73 7.35
C ILE A 120 8.18 -0.76 7.59
N VAL A 121 9.26 -1.20 8.24
CA VAL A 121 9.48 -2.61 8.57
C VAL A 121 9.25 -2.87 10.07
N PRO A 122 9.09 -4.14 10.49
CA PRO A 122 9.07 -4.49 11.91
C PRO A 122 10.29 -3.95 12.66
N HIS A 123 10.15 -3.66 13.96
CA HIS A 123 11.26 -3.10 14.73
C HIS A 123 12.38 -4.16 14.88
N PRO A 124 13.66 -3.86 14.59
CA PRO A 124 14.74 -4.84 14.62
C PRO A 124 15.00 -5.49 15.99
N ASN A 125 14.72 -4.78 17.08
CA ASN A 125 14.73 -5.34 18.44
C ASN A 125 13.72 -6.48 18.68
N ASP A 126 12.66 -6.60 17.88
CA ASP A 126 11.80 -7.78 17.85
C ASP A 126 12.40 -8.81 16.87
N GLN A 127 13.51 -9.44 17.29
CA GLN A 127 14.39 -10.22 16.40
C GLN A 127 13.65 -11.33 15.65
N ALA A 128 12.73 -12.03 16.31
CA ALA A 128 11.99 -13.14 15.70
C ALA A 128 11.06 -12.65 14.59
N VAL A 129 10.28 -11.60 14.87
CA VAL A 129 9.36 -11.00 13.89
C VAL A 129 10.14 -10.36 12.76
N PHE A 130 11.17 -9.57 13.08
CA PHE A 130 12.01 -8.91 12.07
C PHE A 130 12.69 -9.92 11.15
N ALA A 131 13.26 -11.00 11.69
CA ALA A 131 13.92 -12.00 10.89
C ALA A 131 12.96 -12.73 9.94
N ALA A 132 11.76 -13.08 10.41
CA ALA A 132 10.74 -13.76 9.61
C ALA A 132 10.16 -12.85 8.52
N ALA A 133 10.00 -11.55 8.81
CA ALA A 133 9.36 -10.62 7.90
C ALA A 133 10.29 -10.05 6.83
N MET A 134 11.61 -10.06 7.07
CA MET A 134 12.64 -9.54 6.17
C MET A 134 13.39 -10.65 5.44
N ASP A 135 12.64 -11.58 4.82
CA ASP A 135 13.21 -12.71 4.07
C ASP A 135 13.22 -12.44 2.56
N HIS A 136 12.04 -12.34 1.95
CA HIS A 136 11.87 -12.17 0.50
C HIS A 136 10.54 -11.46 0.17
N THR A 137 10.37 -11.06 -1.10
CA THR A 137 9.19 -10.35 -1.62
C THR A 137 8.46 -11.13 -2.73
N GLN A 138 8.20 -12.42 -2.48
CA GLN A 138 7.47 -13.28 -3.41
C GLN A 138 5.97 -13.03 -3.40
N VAL A 139 5.37 -12.65 -2.27
CA VAL A 139 3.94 -12.33 -2.19
C VAL A 139 3.75 -10.89 -1.76
N VAL A 140 3.44 -10.03 -2.73
CA VAL A 140 3.19 -8.60 -2.52
C VAL A 140 1.70 -8.33 -2.70
N MET A 141 1.11 -7.58 -1.78
CA MET A 141 -0.29 -7.13 -1.90
C MET A 141 -0.32 -5.62 -2.13
N ALA A 142 -1.02 -5.16 -3.17
CA ALA A 142 -1.40 -3.77 -3.33
C ALA A 142 -2.85 -3.61 -2.85
N ALA A 143 -3.06 -2.71 -1.89
CA ALA A 143 -4.35 -2.46 -1.27
C ALA A 143 -4.69 -0.97 -1.32
N THR A 144 -5.89 -0.67 -1.81
CA THR A 144 -6.46 0.67 -1.85
C THR A 144 -7.99 0.55 -1.85
N ASP A 145 -8.68 1.60 -1.48
CA ASP A 145 -10.13 1.70 -1.63
C ASP A 145 -10.59 2.21 -3.00
N HIS A 146 -9.64 2.63 -3.83
CA HIS A 146 -9.87 3.05 -5.21
C HIS A 146 -8.82 2.41 -6.13
N LEU A 147 -8.97 1.11 -6.41
CA LEU A 147 -7.99 0.38 -7.22
C LEU A 147 -8.06 0.73 -8.71
N ALA A 148 -9.25 1.02 -9.23
CA ALA A 148 -9.45 1.27 -10.66
C ALA A 148 -8.70 2.52 -11.13
N GLY A 149 -7.84 2.36 -12.14
CA GLY A 149 -7.04 3.46 -12.69
C GLY A 149 -5.76 3.78 -11.89
N ASP A 150 -5.51 3.09 -10.78
CA ASP A 150 -4.32 3.34 -9.96
C ASP A 150 -3.09 2.61 -10.51
N GLY A 151 -2.53 3.16 -11.60
CA GLY A 151 -1.33 2.63 -12.22
C GLY A 151 -0.10 2.82 -11.31
N ARG A 152 -0.07 3.90 -10.52
CA ARG A 152 1.07 4.23 -9.64
C ARG A 152 1.27 3.17 -8.57
N LEU A 153 0.21 2.78 -7.86
CA LEU A 153 0.28 1.78 -6.80
C LEU A 153 0.65 0.41 -7.38
N VAL A 154 0.00 0.00 -8.47
CA VAL A 154 0.24 -1.29 -9.12
C VAL A 154 1.67 -1.38 -9.66
N ASN A 155 2.14 -0.38 -10.40
CA ASN A 155 3.52 -0.35 -10.91
C ASN A 155 4.57 -0.37 -9.78
N CYS A 156 4.27 0.29 -8.66
CA CYS A 156 5.12 0.25 -7.47
C CYS A 156 5.19 -1.16 -6.88
N ALA A 157 4.04 -1.83 -6.69
CA ALA A 157 3.99 -3.18 -6.16
C ALA A 157 4.64 -4.21 -7.09
N VAL A 158 4.43 -4.11 -8.40
CA VAL A 158 5.09 -4.95 -9.42
C VAL A 158 6.61 -4.85 -9.30
N SER A 159 7.15 -3.64 -9.17
CA SER A 159 8.61 -3.40 -9.14
C SER A 159 9.29 -3.98 -7.88
N LEU A 160 8.50 -4.28 -6.86
CA LEU A 160 8.94 -4.84 -5.58
C LEU A 160 8.57 -6.32 -5.44
N THR A 161 7.94 -6.93 -6.45
CA THR A 161 7.62 -8.35 -6.44
C THR A 161 8.76 -9.11 -7.11
N GLU A 162 9.27 -10.15 -6.46
CA GLU A 162 10.31 -11.02 -7.03
C GLU A 162 9.85 -11.72 -8.32
N PRO A 163 10.78 -11.98 -9.28
CA PRO A 163 10.49 -12.82 -10.44
C PRO A 163 9.91 -14.17 -10.04
N GLY A 164 8.86 -14.61 -10.74
CA GLY A 164 8.07 -15.80 -10.42
C GLY A 164 7.13 -15.62 -9.22
N GLY A 165 7.08 -14.44 -8.62
CA GLY A 165 6.25 -14.11 -7.47
C GLY A 165 4.75 -13.94 -7.80
N LYS A 166 4.02 -13.48 -6.80
CA LYS A 166 2.58 -13.25 -6.82
C LYS A 166 2.28 -11.83 -6.35
N LEU A 167 1.63 -11.08 -7.23
CA LEU A 167 1.02 -9.80 -6.92
C LEU A 167 -0.48 -9.99 -6.64
N ILE A 168 -0.91 -9.64 -5.44
CA ILE A 168 -2.32 -9.63 -5.05
C ILE A 168 -2.83 -8.19 -5.18
N LEU A 169 -3.84 -8.00 -6.02
CA LEU A 169 -4.54 -6.72 -6.13
C LEU A 169 -5.84 -6.82 -5.34
N ALA A 170 -5.89 -6.11 -4.21
CA ALA A 170 -6.97 -6.20 -3.24
C ALA A 170 -7.77 -4.90 -3.18
N HIS A 171 -9.10 -5.04 -3.27
CA HIS A 171 -10.07 -3.95 -3.14
C HIS A 171 -11.23 -4.43 -2.26
N ILE A 172 -11.47 -3.73 -1.15
CA ILE A 172 -12.53 -4.04 -0.20
C ILE A 172 -13.49 -2.86 -0.10
N GLU A 173 -14.72 -3.06 -0.58
CA GLU A 173 -15.80 -2.11 -0.36
C GLU A 173 -16.26 -2.15 1.10
N ASP A 174 -16.43 -0.98 1.72
CA ASP A 174 -16.81 -0.88 3.13
C ASP A 174 -18.32 -1.08 3.31
N ASP A 175 -18.70 -2.14 4.00
CA ASP A 175 -20.10 -2.44 4.27
C ASP A 175 -20.79 -1.28 5.01
N ALA A 176 -20.13 -0.66 5.98
CA ALA A 176 -20.74 0.42 6.77
C ALA A 176 -21.07 1.65 5.91
N THR A 177 -20.17 2.02 5.00
CA THR A 177 -20.36 3.10 4.04
C THR A 177 -21.45 2.74 3.03
N PHE A 178 -21.45 1.53 2.51
CA PHE A 178 -22.47 1.05 1.58
C PHE A 178 -23.87 1.07 2.21
N GLU A 179 -24.02 0.52 3.41
CA GLU A 179 -25.28 0.50 4.15
C GLU A 179 -25.79 1.92 4.43
N ARG A 180 -24.90 2.86 4.77
CA ARG A 180 -25.27 4.27 4.97
C ARG A 180 -25.89 4.88 3.70
N TYR A 181 -25.35 4.59 2.51
CA TYR A 181 -25.93 5.06 1.26
C TYR A 181 -27.28 4.38 0.96
N MET A 182 -27.40 3.08 1.23
CA MET A 182 -28.66 2.34 1.05
C MET A 182 -29.78 2.86 1.94
N GLN A 183 -29.45 3.27 3.17
CA GLN A 183 -30.41 3.91 4.08
C GLN A 183 -30.92 5.28 3.59
N VAL A 184 -30.13 6.00 2.80
CA VAL A 184 -30.56 7.27 2.21
C VAL A 184 -31.40 7.01 0.97
N ILE A 185 -30.97 6.10 0.11
CA ILE A 185 -31.67 5.71 -1.12
C ILE A 185 -33.05 5.12 -0.80
N SER A 186 -33.18 4.34 0.27
CA SER A 186 -34.46 3.75 0.69
C SER A 186 -35.53 4.76 1.08
N LYS A 187 -35.16 6.01 1.34
CA LYS A 187 -36.10 7.11 1.64
C LYS A 187 -36.68 7.75 0.38
N ILE A 188 -36.22 7.38 -0.81
CA ILE A 188 -36.67 7.92 -2.08
C ILE A 188 -37.82 7.03 -2.59
N PRO A 189 -39.09 7.48 -2.56
CA PRO A 189 -40.24 6.61 -2.80
C PRO A 189 -40.31 6.00 -4.21
N SER A 190 -39.63 6.62 -5.17
CA SER A 190 -39.60 6.17 -6.57
C SER A 190 -38.53 5.13 -6.89
N ILE A 191 -37.67 4.77 -5.92
CA ILE A 191 -36.58 3.82 -6.14
C ILE A 191 -36.93 2.48 -5.52
N ASP A 192 -36.88 1.42 -6.32
CA ASP A 192 -36.83 0.05 -5.83
C ASP A 192 -35.49 -0.18 -5.14
N THR A 193 -35.51 -0.21 -3.81
CA THR A 193 -34.31 -0.25 -2.98
C THR A 193 -33.58 -1.58 -3.09
N ASP A 194 -34.31 -2.68 -3.24
CA ASP A 194 -33.70 -4.01 -3.31
C ASP A 194 -32.95 -4.17 -4.64
N ASN A 195 -33.58 -3.77 -5.75
CA ASN A 195 -32.93 -3.74 -7.04
C ASN A 195 -31.75 -2.75 -7.09
N ALA A 196 -31.92 -1.56 -6.50
CA ALA A 196 -30.84 -0.56 -6.42
C ALA A 196 -29.63 -1.11 -5.65
N ARG A 197 -29.84 -1.80 -4.53
CA ARG A 197 -28.79 -2.42 -3.73
C ARG A 197 -27.97 -3.41 -4.56
N GLU A 198 -28.63 -4.37 -5.20
CA GLU A 198 -27.94 -5.38 -6.01
C GLU A 198 -27.16 -4.75 -7.16
N THR A 199 -27.80 -3.80 -7.86
CA THR A 199 -27.24 -3.15 -9.05
C THR A 199 -26.05 -2.24 -8.71
N ILE A 200 -26.15 -1.45 -7.65
CA ILE A 200 -25.06 -0.58 -7.18
C ILE A 200 -23.89 -1.43 -6.69
N LEU A 201 -24.15 -2.46 -5.87
CA LEU A 201 -23.08 -3.33 -5.39
C LEU A 201 -22.37 -4.05 -6.53
N ALA A 202 -23.12 -4.60 -7.49
CA ALA A 202 -22.54 -5.23 -8.66
C ALA A 202 -21.66 -4.27 -9.45
N GLN A 203 -22.07 -3.00 -9.57
CA GLN A 203 -21.32 -1.97 -10.28
C GLN A 203 -20.07 -1.53 -9.52
N LEU A 204 -20.15 -1.31 -8.21
CA LEU A 204 -19.00 -0.98 -7.35
C LEU A 204 -17.90 -2.04 -7.46
N LEU A 205 -18.26 -3.32 -7.46
CA LEU A 205 -17.29 -4.41 -7.56
C LEU A 205 -16.82 -4.68 -9.00
N LYS A 206 -17.59 -4.28 -10.02
CA LYS A 206 -17.26 -4.54 -11.42
C LYS A 206 -16.02 -3.77 -11.86
N GLU A 207 -15.94 -2.49 -11.52
CA GLU A 207 -14.84 -1.61 -11.94
C GLU A 207 -13.45 -2.11 -11.47
N PRO A 208 -13.20 -2.36 -10.17
CA PRO A 208 -11.94 -2.93 -9.71
C PRO A 208 -11.69 -4.34 -10.28
N ARG A 209 -12.74 -5.16 -10.50
CA ARG A 209 -12.56 -6.48 -11.15
C ARG A 209 -12.07 -6.37 -12.58
N ASP A 210 -12.63 -5.42 -13.34
CA ASP A 210 -12.25 -5.16 -14.72
C ASP A 210 -10.84 -4.57 -14.79
N TYR A 211 -10.48 -3.70 -13.86
CA TYR A 211 -9.14 -3.13 -13.78
C TYR A 211 -8.07 -4.19 -13.45
N VAL A 212 -8.30 -5.06 -12.45
CA VAL A 212 -7.34 -6.14 -12.14
C VAL A 212 -7.15 -7.07 -13.34
N ARG A 213 -8.21 -7.33 -14.11
CA ARG A 213 -8.09 -8.07 -15.36
C ARG A 213 -7.20 -7.33 -16.37
N ALA A 214 -7.39 -6.02 -16.55
CA ALA A 214 -6.54 -5.21 -17.43
C ALA A 214 -5.07 -5.24 -16.98
N CYS A 215 -4.78 -5.12 -15.67
CA CYS A 215 -3.44 -5.25 -15.12
C CYS A 215 -2.80 -6.61 -15.47
N ARG A 216 -3.54 -7.70 -15.26
CA ARG A 216 -3.06 -9.05 -15.58
C ARG A 216 -2.74 -9.21 -17.06
N GLU A 217 -3.64 -8.77 -17.94
CA GLU A 217 -3.49 -8.87 -19.39
C GLU A 217 -2.27 -8.06 -19.88
N GLU A 218 -2.10 -6.84 -19.38
CA GLU A 218 -0.98 -5.98 -19.74
C GLU A 218 0.37 -6.53 -19.23
N LEU A 219 0.46 -6.93 -17.96
CA LEU A 219 1.69 -7.49 -17.39
C LEU A 219 2.12 -8.76 -18.11
N LEU A 220 1.17 -9.63 -18.47
CA LEU A 220 1.42 -10.81 -19.28
C LEU A 220 1.91 -10.44 -20.69
N ARG A 221 1.28 -9.44 -21.32
CA ARG A 221 1.68 -8.95 -22.66
C ARG A 221 3.10 -8.38 -22.68
N GLN A 222 3.50 -7.73 -21.60
CA GLN A 222 4.84 -7.17 -21.42
C GLN A 222 5.87 -8.22 -20.98
N GLY A 223 5.45 -9.47 -20.72
CA GLY A 223 6.33 -10.55 -20.31
C GLY A 223 6.89 -10.40 -18.90
N VAL A 224 6.18 -9.68 -18.01
CA VAL A 224 6.58 -9.55 -16.61
C VAL A 224 6.43 -10.90 -15.91
N ASP A 225 7.51 -11.39 -15.31
CA ASP A 225 7.57 -12.69 -14.66
C ASP A 225 6.94 -12.65 -13.26
N LEU A 226 5.61 -12.58 -13.20
CA LEU A 226 4.83 -12.74 -11.97
C LEU A 226 3.40 -13.19 -12.27
N SER A 227 2.71 -13.68 -11.24
CA SER A 227 1.28 -13.98 -11.29
C SER A 227 0.46 -12.86 -10.64
N VAL A 228 -0.70 -12.52 -11.23
CA VAL A 228 -1.62 -11.52 -10.67
C VAL A 228 -2.86 -12.21 -10.12
N GLU A 229 -3.08 -12.10 -8.82
CA GLU A 229 -4.27 -12.58 -8.11
C GLU A 229 -5.22 -11.43 -7.78
N LYS A 230 -6.52 -11.71 -7.85
CA LYS A 230 -7.58 -10.70 -7.68
C LYS A 230 -8.33 -10.98 -6.38
N VAL A 231 -8.42 -9.99 -5.51
CA VAL A 231 -9.31 -10.02 -4.35
C VAL A 231 -10.21 -8.79 -4.40
N VAL A 232 -11.49 -9.00 -4.73
CA VAL A 232 -12.49 -7.92 -4.79
C VAL A 232 -13.76 -8.39 -4.09
N SER A 233 -14.00 -7.85 -2.90
CA SER A 233 -15.11 -8.21 -2.01
C SER A 233 -15.64 -6.99 -1.26
N THR A 234 -16.66 -7.21 -0.45
CA THR A 234 -17.10 -6.25 0.57
C THR A 234 -16.76 -6.79 1.95
N GLY A 235 -16.71 -5.92 2.95
CA GLY A 235 -16.54 -6.31 4.33
C GLY A 235 -16.09 -5.17 5.23
N HIS A 236 -15.78 -5.51 6.48
CA HIS A 236 -15.08 -4.60 7.38
C HIS A 236 -13.60 -4.53 7.00
N ARG A 237 -13.26 -3.54 6.17
CA ARG A 237 -11.95 -3.31 5.55
C ARG A 237 -10.75 -3.75 6.40
N LEU A 238 -10.61 -3.26 7.64
CA LEU A 238 -9.47 -3.59 8.51
C LEU A 238 -9.37 -5.09 8.83
N SER A 239 -10.49 -5.73 9.18
CA SER A 239 -10.54 -7.16 9.48
C SER A 239 -10.28 -8.00 8.23
N GLU A 240 -10.86 -7.60 7.09
CA GLU A 240 -10.67 -8.28 5.80
C GLU A 240 -9.20 -8.25 5.37
N TYR A 241 -8.55 -7.08 5.39
CA TYR A 241 -7.14 -7.00 5.01
C TYR A 241 -6.23 -7.82 5.92
N LYS A 242 -6.49 -7.85 7.24
CA LYS A 242 -5.73 -8.71 8.16
C LYS A 242 -5.89 -10.19 7.84
N GLN A 243 -7.12 -10.62 7.52
CA GLN A 243 -7.41 -11.99 7.14
C GLN A 243 -6.71 -12.36 5.83
N LEU A 244 -6.81 -11.49 4.81
CA LEU A 244 -6.15 -11.70 3.51
C LEU A 244 -4.63 -11.76 3.63
N ILE A 245 -4.02 -10.91 4.46
CA ILE A 245 -2.57 -10.94 4.71
C ILE A 245 -2.14 -12.28 5.28
N ALA A 246 -2.90 -12.82 6.24
CA ALA A 246 -2.63 -14.12 6.84
C ALA A 246 -2.85 -15.27 5.84
N ASP A 247 -4.00 -15.29 5.15
CA ASP A 247 -4.40 -16.38 4.25
C ASP A 247 -3.49 -16.52 3.03
N HIS A 248 -2.99 -15.39 2.53
CA HIS A 248 -2.07 -15.39 1.40
C HIS A 248 -0.59 -15.34 1.79
N ALA A 249 -0.27 -15.29 3.08
CA ALA A 249 1.09 -15.10 3.60
C ALA A 249 1.81 -13.90 2.94
N VAL A 250 1.14 -12.75 2.93
CA VAL A 250 1.67 -11.51 2.33
C VAL A 250 2.95 -11.08 3.05
N GLN A 251 3.97 -10.75 2.27
CA GLN A 251 5.31 -10.37 2.76
C GLN A 251 5.56 -8.86 2.68
N LEU A 252 4.85 -8.18 1.78
CA LEU A 252 4.88 -6.73 1.66
C LEU A 252 3.48 -6.23 1.31
N LEU A 253 2.94 -5.32 2.13
CA LEU A 253 1.72 -4.58 1.80
C LEU A 253 2.10 -3.22 1.23
N VAL A 254 1.60 -2.90 0.04
CA VAL A 254 1.76 -1.61 -0.63
C VAL A 254 0.42 -0.89 -0.62
N MET A 255 0.39 0.33 -0.10
CA MET A 255 -0.82 1.15 -0.02
C MET A 255 -0.49 2.63 -0.07
N HIS A 256 -1.46 3.48 -0.37
CA HIS A 256 -1.26 4.91 -0.27
C HIS A 256 -1.13 5.35 1.18
N ALA A 257 -0.22 6.29 1.46
CA ALA A 257 -0.18 6.94 2.75
C ALA A 257 -1.42 7.84 2.95
N ARG A 258 -1.89 8.48 1.88
CA ARG A 258 -2.86 9.57 1.88
C ARG A 258 -3.73 9.54 0.64
N ASP A 259 -4.91 10.14 0.74
CA ASP A 259 -5.70 10.56 -0.42
C ASP A 259 -5.26 11.95 -0.90
N GLU A 260 -5.41 12.22 -2.19
CA GLU A 260 -4.90 13.42 -2.90
C GLU A 260 -5.31 14.77 -2.26
N ASP A 261 -6.42 14.80 -1.51
CA ASP A 261 -6.99 16.01 -0.92
C ASP A 261 -6.71 16.19 0.59
N GLN A 262 -5.90 15.33 1.23
CA GLN A 262 -5.78 15.33 2.70
C GLN A 262 -4.36 15.40 3.26
N PHE A 263 -4.19 16.21 4.32
CA PHE A 263 -2.92 16.40 5.04
C PHE A 263 -2.60 15.29 6.05
N ALA A 264 -3.46 14.30 6.26
CA ALA A 264 -3.24 13.19 7.20
C ALA A 264 -3.37 11.84 6.51
N MET A 265 -2.74 10.79 7.06
CA MET A 265 -3.02 9.42 6.63
C MET A 265 -4.50 9.11 6.92
N HIS A 266 -5.36 9.20 5.91
CA HIS A 266 -6.79 8.95 6.04
C HIS A 266 -7.14 7.51 5.68
N GLY A 267 -8.37 7.12 5.99
CA GLY A 267 -8.91 5.80 5.67
C GLY A 267 -8.23 4.68 6.46
N LEU A 268 -7.75 3.67 5.74
CA LEU A 268 -7.22 2.44 6.33
C LEU A 268 -5.72 2.45 6.58
N ALA A 269 -4.98 3.38 5.99
CA ALA A 269 -3.53 3.39 6.02
C ALA A 269 -2.98 3.43 7.43
N TYR A 270 -3.48 4.34 8.27
CA TYR A 270 -2.95 4.47 9.63
C TYR A 270 -3.35 3.30 10.54
N PRO A 271 -4.63 2.87 10.60
CA PRO A 271 -5.01 1.69 11.37
C PRO A 271 -4.25 0.43 10.96
N LEU A 272 -4.16 0.14 9.65
CA LEU A 272 -3.38 -1.00 9.15
C LEU A 272 -1.91 -0.86 9.50
N ALA A 273 -1.35 0.35 9.34
CA ALA A 273 0.03 0.59 9.70
C ALA A 273 0.29 0.34 11.19
N VAL A 274 -0.59 0.75 12.10
CA VAL A 274 -0.43 0.48 13.54
C VAL A 274 -0.62 -1.00 13.88
N GLU A 275 -1.59 -1.69 13.27
CA GLU A 275 -1.92 -3.07 13.63
C GLU A 275 -0.99 -4.13 12.99
N LEU A 276 -0.53 -3.92 11.75
CA LEU A 276 0.24 -4.90 10.98
C LEU A 276 1.73 -4.87 11.33
N ARG A 277 2.06 -5.12 12.59
CA ARG A 277 3.44 -5.01 13.11
C ARG A 277 4.42 -6.08 12.62
N HIS A 278 3.91 -7.13 11.99
CA HIS A 278 4.65 -8.34 11.66
C HIS A 278 5.07 -8.45 10.19
N ILE A 279 4.67 -7.50 9.34
CA ILE A 279 5.09 -7.43 7.94
C ILE A 279 5.61 -6.03 7.58
N PRO A 280 6.53 -5.92 6.60
CA PRO A 280 6.83 -4.68 5.90
C PRO A 280 5.59 -4.05 5.24
N LEU A 281 5.53 -2.72 5.33
CA LEU A 281 4.51 -1.90 4.69
C LEU A 281 5.21 -0.85 3.83
N LEU A 282 4.77 -0.64 2.60
CA LEU A 282 5.17 0.49 1.78
C LEU A 282 4.01 1.47 1.67
N LEU A 283 4.23 2.68 2.16
CA LEU A 283 3.29 3.78 2.05
C LEU A 283 3.72 4.66 0.87
N VAL A 284 2.89 4.72 -0.17
CA VAL A 284 3.14 5.41 -1.46
C VAL A 284 2.57 6.82 -1.47
#